data_AF-A0A512D2B9-F1
#
_entry.id   AF-A0A512D2B9-F1
#
_cell.length_a   1.000
_cell.length_b   1.000
_cell.length_c   1.000
_cell.angle_alpha   90.00
_cell.angle_beta   90.00
_cell.angle_gamma   90.00
#
_symmetry.space_group_name_H-M   'P 1'
#
loop_
_entity.id
_entity.type
_entity.pdbx_description
1 polymer ?
#
loop_
_entity_poly.entity_id
_entity_poly.type
_entity_poly.pdbx_seq_one_letter_code
_entity_poly.pdbx_strand_id
1 'polypeptide(L)'
;MSQWREQWAEQEWATLRLAPVWVLSALAGRIRFDDDERGAFWDAVTDAALRSSGPGRELLGAVAAGRVWLFDEFELDGRPVVSGLLGVTRLLERMSADTRSDVRSSILRVGAGVALARGHFGRRMTLEDEQTLLLVEQLLQTAAETLSDNPLNSAATI
;
A
#
# COMPACT_ATOMS: atom_id res chain seq x y z
N MET A 1 -2.30 -21.05 11.20
CA MET A 1 -2.10 -21.00 9.73
C MET A 1 -3.23 -20.16 9.18
N SER A 2 -2.89 -19.13 8.40
CA SER A 2 -3.76 -17.98 8.22
C SER A 2 -4.69 -18.16 7.03
N GLN A 3 -6.00 -18.17 7.31
CA GLN A 3 -7.07 -18.45 6.34
C GLN A 3 -7.14 -17.42 5.20
N TRP A 4 -6.57 -16.22 5.39
CA TRP A 4 -6.71 -15.12 4.45
C TRP A 4 -5.75 -15.24 3.26
N ARG A 5 -4.52 -15.76 3.43
CA ARG A 5 -3.65 -16.10 2.27
C ARG A 5 -4.26 -17.16 1.36
N GLU A 6 -4.94 -18.15 1.93
CA GLU A 6 -5.43 -19.33 1.18
C GLU A 6 -6.53 -19.00 0.16
N GLN A 7 -7.16 -17.83 0.27
CA GLN A 7 -8.21 -17.38 -0.66
C GLN A 7 -7.66 -16.77 -1.96
N TRP A 8 -6.33 -16.61 -2.07
CA TRP A 8 -5.66 -15.96 -3.21
C TRP A 8 -4.88 -16.97 -4.05
N ALA A 9 -4.95 -16.82 -5.38
CA ALA A 9 -3.99 -17.47 -6.25
C ALA A 9 -2.59 -16.86 -6.03
N GLU A 10 -1.54 -17.63 -6.34
CA GLU A 10 -0.15 -17.22 -6.05
C GLU A 10 0.20 -15.85 -6.66
N GLN A 11 -0.23 -15.58 -7.90
CA GLN A 11 0.01 -14.29 -8.57
C GLN A 11 -0.77 -13.12 -7.94
N GLU A 12 -1.97 -13.39 -7.45
CA GLU A 12 -2.80 -12.40 -6.76
C GLU A 12 -2.17 -12.04 -5.42
N TRP A 13 -1.70 -13.07 -4.70
CA TRP A 13 -0.98 -12.92 -3.45
C TRP A 13 0.33 -12.15 -3.61
N ALA A 14 1.11 -12.46 -4.65
CA ALA A 14 2.31 -11.72 -5.00
C ALA A 14 1.99 -10.23 -5.26
N THR A 15 0.89 -9.95 -5.98
CA THR A 15 0.45 -8.56 -6.21
C THR A 15 0.09 -7.88 -4.88
N LEU A 16 -0.67 -8.51 -3.99
CA LEU A 16 -0.97 -7.89 -2.69
C LEU A 16 0.30 -7.61 -1.87
N ARG A 17 1.25 -8.55 -1.83
CA ARG A 17 2.52 -8.39 -1.11
C ARG A 17 3.38 -7.26 -1.66
N LEU A 18 3.35 -7.02 -2.97
CA LEU A 18 4.11 -5.93 -3.60
C LEU A 18 3.45 -4.55 -3.40
N ALA A 19 2.21 -4.49 -2.89
CA ALA A 19 1.48 -3.23 -2.69
C ALA A 19 2.28 -2.15 -1.95
N PRO A 20 2.91 -2.43 -0.78
CA PRO A 20 3.69 -1.41 -0.09
C PRO A 20 4.92 -0.95 -0.89
N VAL A 21 5.50 -1.80 -1.74
CA VAL A 21 6.66 -1.45 -2.58
C VAL A 21 6.24 -0.52 -3.73
N TRP A 22 5.05 -0.71 -4.32
CA TRP A 22 4.52 0.29 -5.26
C TRP A 22 4.27 1.64 -4.59
N VAL A 23 3.83 1.66 -3.33
CA VAL A 23 3.71 2.92 -2.57
C VAL A 23 5.07 3.59 -2.36
N LEU A 24 6.09 2.83 -1.98
CA LEU A 24 7.48 3.34 -1.91
C LEU A 24 7.94 3.88 -3.27
N SER A 25 7.69 3.15 -4.34
CA SER A 25 8.04 3.55 -5.70
C SER A 25 7.33 4.85 -6.13
N ALA A 26 6.07 5.03 -5.74
CA ALA A 26 5.32 6.27 -5.96
C ALA A 26 6.00 7.46 -5.25
N LEU A 27 6.38 7.30 -3.98
CA LEU A 27 7.05 8.34 -3.19
C LEU A 27 8.46 8.67 -3.72
N ALA A 28 9.21 7.65 -4.13
CA ALA A 28 10.58 7.82 -4.59
C ALA A 28 10.68 8.23 -6.06
N GLY A 29 9.62 8.06 -6.85
CA GLY A 29 9.61 8.30 -8.30
C GLY A 29 10.50 7.33 -9.10
N ARG A 30 10.89 6.19 -8.52
CA ARG A 30 11.82 5.21 -9.09
C ARG A 30 11.51 3.79 -8.64
N ILE A 31 12.11 2.80 -9.30
CA ILE A 31 11.88 1.36 -9.04
C ILE A 31 13.04 0.66 -8.33
N ARG A 32 14.17 1.34 -8.17
CA ARG A 32 15.35 0.84 -7.45
C ARG A 32 15.61 1.71 -6.25
N PHE A 33 15.87 1.09 -5.11
CA PHE A 33 16.03 1.76 -3.82
C PHE A 33 17.40 1.48 -3.23
N ASP A 34 18.00 2.48 -2.61
CA ASP A 34 19.25 2.34 -1.86
C ASP A 34 19.00 1.72 -0.47
N ASP A 35 20.09 1.44 0.27
CA ASP A 35 20.01 0.75 1.55
C ASP A 35 19.26 1.56 2.62
N ASP A 36 19.35 2.89 2.59
CA ASP A 36 18.66 3.76 3.54
C ASP A 36 17.15 3.76 3.29
N GLU A 37 16.73 3.84 2.02
CA GLU A 37 15.33 3.72 1.64
C GLU A 37 14.74 2.35 1.96
N ARG A 38 15.49 1.28 1.67
CA ARG A 38 15.10 -0.09 2.03
C ARG A 38 14.99 -0.22 3.55
N GLY A 39 15.91 0.36 4.30
CA GLY A 39 15.88 0.42 5.76
C GLY A 39 14.62 1.08 6.29
N ALA A 40 14.34 2.31 5.85
CA ALA A 40 13.15 3.07 6.21
C ALA A 40 11.85 2.31 5.85
N PHE A 41 11.82 1.64 4.71
CA PHE A 41 10.70 0.78 4.30
C PHE A 41 10.46 -0.36 5.30
N TRP A 42 11.51 -1.08 5.72
CA TRP A 42 11.35 -2.19 6.66
C TRP A 42 10.94 -1.74 8.07
N ASP A 43 11.43 -0.59 8.51
CA ASP A 43 10.99 0.02 9.77
C ASP A 43 9.50 0.39 9.68
N ALA A 44 9.08 1.00 8.57
CA ALA A 44 7.69 1.34 8.32
C ALA A 44 6.77 0.11 8.22
N VAL A 45 7.21 -0.98 7.58
CA VAL A 45 6.47 -2.26 7.54
C VAL A 45 6.30 -2.83 8.94
N THR A 46 7.37 -2.86 9.74
CA THR A 46 7.34 -3.40 11.11
C THR A 46 6.38 -2.58 11.99
N ASP A 47 6.50 -1.27 11.93
CA ASP A 47 5.69 -0.34 12.70
C ASP A 47 4.21 -0.37 12.27
N ALA A 48 3.95 -0.45 10.97
CA ALA A 48 2.60 -0.63 10.44
C ALA A 48 2.00 -1.97 10.86
N ALA A 49 2.76 -3.07 10.84
CA ALA A 49 2.28 -4.39 11.25
C ALA A 49 1.86 -4.44 12.73
N LEU A 50 2.60 -3.74 13.59
CA LEU A 50 2.28 -3.63 15.03
C LEU A 50 0.97 -2.88 15.29
N ARG A 51 0.62 -1.92 14.43
CA ARG A 51 -0.62 -1.13 14.53
C ARG A 51 -1.79 -1.70 13.73
N SER A 52 -1.58 -2.80 13.01
CA SER A 52 -2.61 -3.41 12.16
C SER A 52 -3.20 -4.63 12.85
N SER A 53 -4.41 -5.00 12.47
CA SER A 53 -5.07 -6.23 12.92
C SER A 53 -5.50 -7.05 11.71
N GLY A 54 -5.98 -8.27 11.94
CA GLY A 54 -6.60 -9.10 10.91
C GLY A 54 -5.80 -9.23 9.60
N PRO A 55 -6.48 -9.12 8.44
CA PRO A 55 -5.89 -9.18 7.10
C PRO A 55 -4.72 -8.22 6.85
N GLY A 56 -4.80 -6.97 7.31
CA GLY A 56 -3.72 -5.99 7.15
C GLY A 56 -2.44 -6.42 7.86
N ARG A 57 -2.56 -6.95 9.09
CA ARG A 57 -1.41 -7.50 9.83
C ARG A 57 -0.83 -8.74 9.15
N GLU A 58 -1.67 -9.61 8.62
CA GLU A 58 -1.22 -10.81 7.90
C GLU A 58 -0.45 -10.45 6.63
N LEU A 59 -0.96 -9.50 5.84
CA LEU A 59 -0.28 -8.98 4.67
C LEU A 59 1.11 -8.46 5.03
N LEU A 60 1.19 -7.56 6.02
CA LEU A 60 2.47 -6.98 6.42
C LEU A 60 3.43 -8.00 7.04
N GLY A 61 2.90 -9.03 7.71
CA GLY A 61 3.69 -10.18 8.17
C GLY A 61 4.31 -10.96 7.01
N ALA A 62 3.56 -11.16 5.91
CA ALA A 62 4.07 -11.81 4.71
C ALA A 62 5.10 -10.94 3.96
N VAL A 63 4.88 -9.63 3.92
CA VAL A 63 5.83 -8.64 3.39
C VAL A 63 7.14 -8.69 4.17
N ALA A 64 7.06 -8.67 5.52
CA ALA A 64 8.23 -8.76 6.39
C ALA A 64 8.98 -10.10 6.25
N ALA A 65 8.25 -11.22 6.07
CA ALA A 65 8.87 -12.53 5.81
C ALA A 65 9.61 -12.56 4.46
N GLY A 66 9.21 -11.74 3.49
CA GLY A 66 9.84 -11.57 2.19
C GLY A 66 11.08 -10.68 2.18
N ARG A 67 11.62 -10.24 3.33
CA ARG A 67 12.66 -9.20 3.43
C ARG A 67 13.86 -9.37 2.50
N VAL A 68 14.28 -10.61 2.26
CA VAL A 68 15.46 -10.92 1.44
C VAL A 68 15.18 -10.73 -0.06
N TRP A 69 13.95 -10.97 -0.52
CA TRP A 69 13.64 -11.12 -1.95
C TRP A 69 12.62 -10.11 -2.47
N LEU A 70 11.88 -9.41 -1.60
CA LEU A 70 10.74 -8.58 -2.00
C LEU A 70 11.10 -7.50 -3.04
N PHE A 71 12.24 -6.85 -2.89
CA PHE A 71 12.69 -5.84 -3.84
C PHE A 71 13.14 -6.44 -5.17
N ASP A 72 13.73 -7.64 -5.16
CA ASP A 72 14.08 -8.35 -6.38
C ASP A 72 12.80 -8.82 -7.11
N GLU A 73 11.81 -9.34 -6.36
CA GLU A 73 10.48 -9.68 -6.88
C GLU A 73 9.81 -8.46 -7.53
N PHE A 74 9.93 -7.29 -6.91
CA PHE A 74 9.41 -6.03 -7.43
C PHE A 74 10.11 -5.59 -8.73
N GLU A 75 11.44 -5.66 -8.77
CA GLU A 75 12.21 -5.32 -9.97
C GLU A 75 11.88 -6.26 -11.14
N LEU A 76 11.63 -7.54 -10.85
CA LEU A 76 11.22 -8.54 -11.85
C LEU A 76 9.77 -8.38 -12.33
N ASP A 77 8.87 -7.88 -11.47
CA ASP A 77 7.47 -7.65 -11.83
C ASP A 77 7.33 -6.63 -12.98
N GLY A 78 8.13 -5.56 -12.95
CA GLY A 78 8.28 -4.61 -14.04
C GLY A 78 7.02 -3.79 -14.41
N ARG A 79 5.89 -3.97 -13.72
CA ARG A 79 4.69 -3.18 -13.99
C ARG A 79 4.88 -1.72 -13.55
N PRO A 80 4.37 -0.75 -14.32
CA PRO A 80 4.32 0.64 -13.87
C PRO A 80 3.56 0.79 -12.55
N VAL A 81 3.94 1.77 -11.72
CA VAL A 81 3.35 2.02 -10.38
C VAL A 81 1.83 2.07 -10.42
N VAL A 82 1.25 2.85 -11.34
CA VAL A 82 -0.21 2.97 -11.48
C VAL A 82 -0.85 1.63 -11.83
N SER A 83 -0.26 0.87 -12.76
CA SER A 83 -0.77 -0.45 -13.16
C SER A 83 -0.69 -1.47 -12.02
N GLY A 84 0.36 -1.41 -11.20
CA GLY A 84 0.52 -2.23 -10.01
C GLY A 84 -0.54 -1.93 -8.95
N LEU A 85 -0.70 -0.66 -8.60
CA LEU A 85 -1.71 -0.20 -7.63
C LEU A 85 -3.14 -0.50 -8.11
N LEU A 86 -3.46 -0.30 -9.39
CA LEU A 86 -4.77 -0.71 -9.92
C LEU A 86 -5.00 -2.23 -9.86
N GLY A 87 -3.92 -3.02 -10.02
CA GLY A 87 -3.96 -4.46 -9.79
C GLY A 87 -4.33 -4.81 -8.35
N VAL A 88 -3.75 -4.09 -7.38
CA VAL A 88 -4.11 -4.22 -5.95
C VAL A 88 -5.57 -3.85 -5.73
N THR A 89 -6.05 -2.73 -6.27
CA THR A 89 -7.44 -2.27 -6.11
C THR A 89 -8.46 -3.29 -6.58
N ARG A 90 -8.22 -3.93 -7.74
CA ARG A 90 -9.10 -5.01 -8.26
C ARG A 90 -9.19 -6.21 -7.32
N LEU A 91 -8.10 -6.52 -6.59
CA LEU A 91 -8.12 -7.57 -5.59
C LEU A 91 -8.85 -7.12 -4.32
N LEU A 92 -8.67 -5.87 -3.91
CA LEU A 92 -9.39 -5.26 -2.80
C LEU A 92 -10.91 -5.20 -3.04
N GLU A 93 -11.36 -5.00 -4.29
CA GLU A 93 -12.78 -5.00 -4.67
C GLU A 93 -13.50 -6.31 -4.35
N ARG A 94 -12.78 -7.44 -4.36
CA ARG A 94 -13.34 -8.76 -4.05
C ARG A 94 -13.55 -9.01 -2.55
N MET A 95 -13.10 -8.10 -1.70
CA MET A 95 -13.19 -8.19 -0.24
C MET A 95 -14.41 -7.45 0.29
N SER A 96 -14.82 -7.76 1.54
CA SER A 96 -15.77 -6.93 2.28
C SER A 96 -15.19 -5.52 2.51
N ALA A 97 -16.06 -4.53 2.70
CA ALA A 97 -15.65 -3.13 2.90
C ALA A 97 -14.70 -2.97 4.10
N ASP A 98 -14.97 -3.66 5.22
CA ASP A 98 -14.14 -3.59 6.41
C ASP A 98 -12.74 -4.17 6.17
N THR A 99 -12.65 -5.34 5.53
CA THR A 99 -11.36 -5.97 5.21
C THR A 99 -10.57 -5.14 4.20
N ARG A 100 -11.25 -4.61 3.19
CA ARG A 100 -10.64 -3.72 2.21
C ARG A 100 -10.05 -2.48 2.87
N SER A 101 -10.82 -1.83 3.75
CA SER A 101 -10.40 -0.63 4.47
C SER A 101 -9.18 -0.93 5.37
N ASP A 102 -9.21 -2.05 6.10
CA ASP A 102 -8.10 -2.50 6.94
C ASP A 102 -6.81 -2.71 6.13
N VAL A 103 -6.88 -3.49 5.04
CA VAL A 103 -5.72 -3.76 4.18
C VAL A 103 -5.18 -2.49 3.54
N ARG A 104 -6.06 -1.64 2.99
CA ARG A 104 -5.67 -0.34 2.40
C ARG A 104 -5.00 0.55 3.44
N SER A 105 -5.58 0.69 4.62
CA SER A 105 -5.01 1.51 5.70
C SER A 105 -3.64 1.01 6.14
N SER A 106 -3.43 -0.31 6.15
CA SER A 106 -2.16 -0.95 6.47
C SER A 106 -1.09 -0.64 5.43
N ILE A 107 -1.43 -0.70 4.13
CA ILE A 107 -0.54 -0.33 3.02
C ILE A 107 -0.17 1.16 3.09
N LEU A 108 -1.17 2.04 3.26
CA LEU A 108 -0.95 3.49 3.35
C LEU A 108 -0.11 3.88 4.57
N ARG A 109 -0.24 3.14 5.68
CA ARG A 109 0.57 3.35 6.88
C ARG A 109 2.06 3.07 6.64
N VAL A 110 2.41 2.11 5.78
CA VAL A 110 3.80 1.90 5.36
C VAL A 110 4.28 3.11 4.56
N GLY A 111 3.49 3.58 3.60
CA GLY A 111 3.78 4.80 2.84
C GLY A 111 4.00 6.02 3.74
N ALA A 112 3.12 6.22 4.73
CA ALA A 112 3.26 7.29 5.72
C ALA A 112 4.54 7.19 6.54
N GLY A 113 4.92 5.99 6.98
CA GLY A 113 6.18 5.76 7.70
C GLY A 113 7.40 6.16 6.86
N VAL A 114 7.42 5.76 5.59
CA VAL A 114 8.48 6.14 4.64
C VAL A 114 8.49 7.64 4.36
N ALA A 115 7.33 8.24 4.10
CA ALA A 115 7.19 9.67 3.86
C ALA A 115 7.69 10.51 5.04
N LEU A 116 7.42 10.06 6.27
CA LEU A 116 7.95 10.69 7.48
C LEU A 116 9.47 10.60 7.52
N ALA A 117 10.04 9.41 7.28
CA ALA A 117 11.48 9.18 7.28
C ALA A 117 12.23 10.04 6.24
N ARG A 118 11.62 10.29 5.09
CA ARG A 118 12.15 11.17 4.03
C ARG A 118 12.14 12.65 4.42
N GLY A 119 11.14 13.05 5.21
CA GLY A 119 10.98 14.43 5.60
C GLY A 119 11.85 14.85 6.79
N HIS A 120 11.66 16.09 7.25
CA HIS A 120 12.62 16.75 8.13
C HIS A 120 12.82 16.00 9.45
N PHE A 121 14.03 15.45 9.63
CA PHE A 121 14.44 14.64 10.78
C PHE A 121 13.52 13.45 11.08
N GLY A 122 12.78 12.92 10.11
CA GLY A 122 11.83 11.84 10.36
C GLY A 122 10.53 12.28 11.05
N ARG A 123 10.28 13.59 11.21
CA ARG A 123 9.20 14.11 12.07
C ARG A 123 8.02 14.72 11.33
N ARG A 124 8.20 15.05 10.06
CA ARG A 124 7.18 15.71 9.22
C ARG A 124 7.35 15.22 7.80
N MET A 125 6.26 14.87 7.13
CA MET A 125 6.29 14.57 5.71
C MET A 125 6.57 15.85 4.91
N THR A 126 7.09 15.69 3.69
CA THR A 126 7.11 16.80 2.74
C THR A 126 5.71 16.98 2.13
N LEU A 127 5.39 18.19 1.62
CA LEU A 127 4.12 18.43 0.93
C LEU A 127 3.94 17.50 -0.29
N GLU A 128 5.05 17.21 -0.99
CA GLU A 128 5.06 16.31 -2.14
C GLU A 128 4.72 14.86 -1.75
N ASP A 129 5.31 14.37 -0.66
CA ASP A 129 4.99 13.03 -0.15
C ASP A 129 3.53 12.95 0.34
N GLU A 130 3.03 13.99 1.01
CA GLU A 130 1.62 14.08 1.45
C GLU A 130 0.66 14.02 0.25
N GLN A 131 0.91 14.81 -0.80
CA GLN A 131 0.11 14.81 -2.02
C GLN A 131 0.19 13.46 -2.74
N THR A 132 1.37 12.86 -2.79
CA THR A 132 1.58 11.54 -3.40
C THR A 132 0.80 10.46 -2.67
N LEU A 133 0.79 10.47 -1.33
CA LEU A 133 0.00 9.51 -0.54
C LEU A 133 -1.50 9.68 -0.75
N LEU A 134 -2.00 10.92 -0.91
CA LEU A 134 -3.41 11.16 -1.25
C LEU A 134 -3.76 10.57 -2.63
N LEU A 135 -2.89 10.72 -3.62
CA LEU A 135 -3.09 10.12 -4.95
C LEU A 135 -3.03 8.59 -4.90
N VAL A 136 -2.11 8.02 -4.12
CA VAL A 136 -2.04 6.57 -3.90
C VAL A 136 -3.29 6.05 -3.21
N GLU A 137 -3.79 6.76 -2.20
CA GLU A 137 -5.03 6.43 -1.52
C GLU A 137 -6.20 6.40 -2.51
N GLN A 138 -6.33 7.42 -3.35
CA GLN A 138 -7.34 7.48 -4.41
C GLN A 138 -7.21 6.32 -5.41
N LEU A 139 -6.00 5.94 -5.82
CA LEU A 139 -5.78 4.79 -6.70
C LEU A 139 -6.19 3.46 -6.04
N LEU A 140 -6.07 3.37 -4.71
CA LEU A 140 -6.48 2.23 -3.90
C LEU A 140 -7.96 2.25 -3.50
N GLN A 141 -8.70 3.31 -3.83
CA GLN A 141 -10.15 3.33 -3.69
C GLN A 141 -10.81 2.53 -4.81
N THR A 142 -11.86 1.80 -4.46
CA THR A 142 -12.68 1.09 -5.46
C THR A 142 -13.54 2.05 -6.25
N ALA A 143 -13.99 1.66 -7.44
CA ALA A 143 -14.88 2.50 -8.24
C ALA A 143 -16.16 2.91 -7.48
N ALA A 144 -16.70 2.02 -6.64
CA ALA A 144 -17.88 2.31 -5.82
C ALA A 144 -17.59 3.34 -4.71
N GLU A 145 -16.40 3.29 -4.10
CA GLU A 145 -15.98 4.26 -3.08
C GLU A 145 -15.71 5.63 -3.71
N THR A 146 -15.01 5.67 -4.85
CA THR A 146 -14.78 6.92 -5.60
C THR A 146 -16.10 7.56 -6.06
N LEU A 147 -17.10 6.76 -6.44
CA LEU A 147 -18.44 7.24 -6.79
C LEU A 147 -19.19 7.82 -5.58
N SER A 148 -19.02 7.24 -4.39
CA SER A 148 -19.63 7.71 -3.14
C SER A 148 -18.98 9.00 -2.62
N ASP A 149 -17.65 9.10 -2.72
CA ASP A 149 -16.87 10.26 -2.28
C ASP A 149 -16.92 11.43 -3.28
N ASN A 150 -17.55 11.24 -4.44
CA ASN A 150 -17.71 12.31 -5.42
C ASN A 150 -18.70 13.37 -4.89
N PRO A 151 -18.27 14.63 -4.67
CA PRO A 151 -19.14 15.68 -4.16
C PRO A 151 -20.29 16.02 -5.13
N LEU A 152 -20.20 15.62 -6.39
CA LEU A 152 -21.27 15.76 -7.39
C LEU A 152 -22.35 14.67 -7.29
N ASN A 153 -22.05 13.55 -6.62
CA ASN A 153 -22.99 12.45 -6.39
C ASN A 153 -23.64 12.52 -4.99
N SER A 154 -23.11 13.37 -4.11
CA SER A 154 -23.80 13.82 -2.90
C SER A 154 -24.92 14.77 -3.33
N ALA A 155 -26.03 14.23 -3.84
CA ALA A 155 -27.22 15.01 -4.22
C ALA A 155 -27.50 16.07 -3.13
N ALA A 156 -27.53 17.35 -3.48
CA ALA A 156 -28.78 18.01 -3.82
C ALA A 156 -29.95 17.54 -2.93
N THR A 157 -29.80 17.68 -1.62
CA THR A 157 -30.95 17.78 -0.71
C THR A 157 -31.48 19.21 -0.83
N ILE A 158 -32.40 19.42 -1.77
CA ILE A 158 -33.36 20.53 -1.71
C ILE A 158 -34.61 19.97 -1.02
#